data_AF-A0A2C6C2F5-F1
#
_entry.id   AF-A0A2C6C2F5-F1
#
_cell.length_a   1.000
_cell.length_b   1.000
_cell.length_c   1.000
_cell.angle_alpha   90.00
_cell.angle_beta   90.00
_cell.angle_gamma   90.00
#
_symmetry.space_group_name_H-M   'P 1'
#
loop_
_entity.id
_entity.type
_entity.pdbx_description
1 polymer ?
#
loop_
_entity_poly.entity_id
_entity_poly.type
_entity_poly.pdbx_seq_one_letter_code
_entity_poly.pdbx_strand_id
1 'polypeptide(L)'
;MKKILLGLFLILGAISFSAPSRINTAKIQQDGNTVILDDSDVFAFGKLVDQSSVLAVTYYVGNKDVKILSEQIKNEQLVDGIDYVGSGESETGYVHKLYAPKEGVYFYVVIAKRQKIQNYIITAILQTPEEYSSKSDLKGVISLAIKEGEKYLK
;
A
#
# COMPACT_ATOMS: atom_id res chain seq x y z
N MET A 1 21.50 35.39 -25.54
CA MET A 1 21.16 34.00 -25.96
C MET A 1 22.34 33.09 -25.70
N LYS A 2 22.34 32.34 -24.60
CA LYS A 2 23.18 31.15 -24.44
C LYS A 2 22.28 30.03 -23.96
N LYS A 3 21.93 29.15 -24.91
CA LYS A 3 21.34 27.85 -24.68
C LYS A 3 22.45 26.99 -24.07
N ILE A 4 22.30 26.52 -22.84
CA ILE A 4 22.79 25.23 -22.27
C ILE A 4 22.31 25.25 -20.81
N LEU A 5 21.06 24.84 -20.58
CA LEU A 5 20.67 24.27 -19.29
C LEU A 5 19.58 23.20 -19.49
N LEU A 6 19.62 22.50 -20.64
CA LEU A 6 18.82 21.29 -20.86
C LEU A 6 19.61 20.01 -20.54
N GLY A 7 20.92 20.10 -20.27
CA GLY A 7 21.78 18.95 -20.00
C GLY A 7 21.90 18.55 -18.53
N LEU A 8 21.54 19.43 -17.58
CA LEU A 8 21.77 19.17 -16.16
C LEU A 8 20.60 18.45 -15.46
N PHE A 9 19.45 18.32 -16.12
CA PHE A 9 18.31 17.52 -15.63
C PHE A 9 18.37 16.04 -16.07
N LEU A 10 19.38 15.66 -16.87
CA LEU A 10 19.56 14.30 -17.39
C LEU A 10 20.41 13.39 -16.49
N ILE A 11 20.81 13.86 -15.31
CA ILE A 11 21.53 13.08 -14.30
C ILE A 11 20.64 12.87 -13.06
N LEU A 12 19.35 12.59 -13.27
CA LEU A 12 18.67 11.67 -12.36
C LEU A 12 19.25 10.31 -12.69
N GLY A 13 20.33 9.93 -11.99
CA GLY A 13 20.94 8.61 -12.13
C GLY A 13 19.83 7.57 -12.16
N ALA A 14 19.83 6.71 -13.18
CA ALA A 14 18.85 5.65 -13.30
C ALA A 14 18.91 4.82 -12.01
N ILE A 15 17.98 5.06 -11.10
CA ILE A 15 17.78 4.18 -9.95
C ILE A 15 17.35 2.87 -10.59
N SER A 16 18.23 1.87 -10.55
CA SER A 16 17.91 0.55 -11.09
C SER A 16 16.91 -0.08 -10.13
N PHE A 17 15.65 0.00 -10.49
CA PHE A 17 14.60 -0.67 -9.75
C PHE A 17 14.67 -2.18 -10.00
N SER A 18 14.66 -2.96 -8.93
CA SER A 18 14.42 -4.40 -8.98
C SER A 18 12.93 -4.72 -9.17
N ALA A 19 12.08 -3.71 -9.02
CA ALA A 19 10.64 -3.81 -8.99
C ALA A 19 10.05 -4.69 -10.10
N PRO A 20 8.96 -5.42 -9.80
CA PRO A 20 8.26 -6.22 -10.78
C PRO A 20 7.87 -5.43 -12.02
N SER A 21 7.98 -6.07 -13.19
CA SER A 21 7.89 -5.43 -14.51
C SER A 21 6.59 -4.66 -14.79
N ARG A 22 5.51 -4.97 -14.06
CA ARG A 22 4.20 -4.33 -14.21
C ARG A 22 4.00 -3.12 -13.29
N ILE A 23 5.02 -2.68 -12.56
CA ILE A 23 4.96 -1.51 -11.69
C ILE A 23 5.59 -0.30 -12.37
N ASN A 24 4.92 0.85 -12.25
CA ASN A 24 5.39 2.14 -12.72
C ASN A 24 6.12 2.91 -11.63
N THR A 25 7.31 2.42 -11.30
CA THR A 25 8.21 3.02 -10.30
C THR A 25 8.57 4.48 -10.62
N ALA A 26 8.75 4.80 -11.91
CA ALA A 26 8.98 6.17 -12.36
C ALA A 26 7.81 7.09 -12.00
N LYS A 27 6.57 6.65 -12.21
CA LYS A 27 5.38 7.42 -11.81
C LYS A 27 5.24 7.51 -10.29
N ILE A 28 5.56 6.45 -9.55
CA ILE A 28 5.53 6.44 -8.09
C ILE A 28 6.45 7.53 -7.54
N GLN A 29 7.68 7.62 -8.05
CA GLN A 29 8.63 8.67 -7.68
C GLN A 29 8.18 10.06 -8.13
N GLN A 30 7.69 10.19 -9.37
CA GLN A 30 7.23 11.48 -9.90
C GLN A 30 6.07 12.06 -9.08
N ASP A 31 5.18 11.20 -8.60
CA ASP A 31 4.05 11.58 -7.75
C ASP A 31 4.50 11.83 -6.27
N GLY A 32 5.81 11.79 -5.98
CA GLY A 32 6.41 12.14 -4.69
C GLY A 32 6.30 11.06 -3.62
N ASN A 33 5.98 9.82 -3.99
CA ASN A 33 5.88 8.72 -3.03
C ASN A 33 7.26 8.16 -2.67
N THR A 34 7.39 7.66 -1.45
CA THR A 34 8.63 7.08 -0.93
C THR A 34 8.66 5.58 -1.17
N VAL A 35 9.71 5.06 -1.81
CA VAL A 35 9.91 3.61 -1.95
C VAL A 35 10.36 3.03 -0.61
N ILE A 36 9.68 1.99 -0.15
CA ILE A 36 9.93 1.32 1.13
C ILE A 36 10.68 0.00 0.90
N LEU A 37 10.26 -0.76 -0.12
CA LEU A 37 10.83 -2.05 -0.46
C LEU A 37 10.87 -2.19 -1.98
N ASP A 38 11.99 -2.67 -2.50
CA ASP A 38 12.24 -2.85 -3.93
C ASP A 38 12.96 -4.16 -4.19
N ASP A 39 12.20 -5.20 -4.50
CA ASP A 39 12.69 -6.53 -4.89
C ASP A 39 11.93 -7.02 -6.15
N SER A 40 12.43 -8.09 -6.74
CA SER A 40 11.90 -8.73 -7.95
C SER A 40 10.52 -9.35 -7.79
N ASP A 41 10.14 -9.76 -6.58
CA ASP A 41 8.86 -10.39 -6.25
C ASP A 41 7.99 -9.57 -5.29
N VAL A 42 8.53 -8.49 -4.72
CA VAL A 42 7.80 -7.60 -3.82
C VAL A 42 8.23 -6.15 -4.01
N PHE A 43 7.26 -5.24 -4.05
CA PHE A 43 7.53 -3.81 -4.11
C PHE A 43 6.57 -3.05 -3.20
N ALA A 44 7.08 -2.11 -2.41
CA ALA A 44 6.26 -1.29 -1.53
C ALA A 44 6.62 0.19 -1.61
N PHE A 45 5.61 1.04 -1.50
CA PHE A 45 5.80 2.49 -1.40
C PHE A 45 4.85 3.10 -0.36
N GLY A 46 5.28 4.20 0.25
CA GLY A 46 4.53 5.00 1.20
C GLY A 46 4.09 6.33 0.60
N LYS A 47 2.88 6.76 0.99
CA LYS A 47 2.27 8.02 0.58
C LYS A 47 1.64 8.70 1.80
N LEU A 48 1.86 10.00 1.95
CA LEU A 48 1.05 10.82 2.86
C LEU A 48 -0.36 11.00 2.29
N VAL A 49 -1.37 10.55 3.03
CA VAL A 49 -2.79 10.78 2.68
C VAL A 49 -3.20 12.17 3.14
N ASP A 50 -2.75 12.56 4.33
CA ASP A 50 -2.86 13.88 4.93
C ASP A 50 -1.64 14.15 5.83
N GLN A 51 -1.71 15.16 6.72
CA GLN A 51 -0.58 15.54 7.59
C GLN A 51 -0.27 14.50 8.68
N SER A 52 -1.19 13.58 8.96
CA SER A 52 -1.15 12.62 10.07
C SER A 52 -1.38 11.16 9.65
N SER A 53 -1.78 10.94 8.40
CA SER A 53 -2.10 9.60 7.88
C SER A 53 -1.14 9.18 6.76
N VAL A 54 -0.66 7.95 6.82
CA VAL A 54 0.23 7.34 5.83
C VAL A 54 -0.41 6.09 5.25
N LEU A 55 -0.42 5.99 3.93
CA LEU A 55 -0.80 4.77 3.21
C LEU A 55 0.47 4.13 2.65
N ALA A 56 0.79 2.93 3.13
CA ALA A 56 1.81 2.08 2.52
C ALA A 56 1.10 1.05 1.62
N VAL A 57 1.46 1.00 0.34
CA VAL A 57 0.94 0.01 -0.62
C VAL A 57 2.06 -0.97 -0.95
N THR A 58 1.74 -2.26 -0.92
CA THR A 58 2.66 -3.35 -1.26
C THR A 58 2.07 -4.23 -2.35
N TYR A 59 2.86 -4.51 -3.38
CA TYR A 59 2.58 -5.47 -4.42
C TYR A 59 3.38 -6.74 -4.14
N TYR A 60 2.69 -7.88 -4.06
CA TYR A 60 3.33 -9.18 -4.06
C TYR A 60 3.11 -9.86 -5.42
N VAL A 61 4.20 -10.32 -6.03
CA VAL A 61 4.16 -11.11 -7.26
C VAL A 61 3.98 -12.57 -6.90
N GLY A 62 2.94 -13.18 -7.46
CA GLY A 62 2.64 -14.59 -7.28
C GLY A 62 1.14 -14.85 -7.14
N ASN A 63 0.80 -16.12 -7.02
CA ASN A 63 -0.57 -16.54 -6.77
C ASN A 63 -0.69 -16.94 -5.30
N LYS A 64 -1.51 -16.21 -4.55
CA LYS A 64 -1.90 -16.56 -3.18
C LYS A 64 -3.42 -16.48 -3.09
N ASP A 65 -4.00 -17.37 -2.31
CA ASP A 65 -5.40 -17.25 -1.93
C ASP A 65 -5.52 -16.07 -0.96
N VAL A 66 -6.04 -14.96 -1.48
CA VAL A 66 -6.19 -13.70 -0.73
C VAL A 66 -7.16 -13.81 0.44
N LYS A 67 -8.11 -14.76 0.39
CA LYS A 67 -9.01 -15.04 1.51
C LYS A 67 -8.25 -15.76 2.62
N ILE A 68 -7.42 -16.75 2.28
CA ILE A 68 -6.54 -17.39 3.27
C ILE A 68 -5.60 -16.35 3.90
N LEU A 69 -4.98 -15.49 3.09
CA LEU A 69 -4.11 -14.42 3.58
C LEU A 69 -4.84 -13.48 4.56
N SER A 70 -6.10 -13.12 4.27
CA SER A 70 -6.92 -12.30 5.17
C SER A 70 -7.26 -13.01 6.47
N GLU A 71 -7.65 -14.29 6.42
CA GLU A 71 -7.97 -15.05 7.63
C GLU A 71 -6.73 -15.30 8.51
N GLN A 72 -5.53 -15.37 7.93
CA GLN A 72 -4.29 -15.49 8.69
C GLN A 72 -4.05 -14.29 9.61
N ILE A 73 -4.32 -13.05 9.15
CA ILE A 73 -4.14 -11.83 9.97
C ILE A 73 -4.94 -11.90 11.28
N LYS A 74 -6.11 -12.53 11.28
CA LYS A 74 -6.95 -12.65 12.49
C LYS A 74 -6.34 -13.56 13.55
N ASN A 75 -5.52 -14.52 13.11
CA ASN A 75 -5.00 -15.60 13.95
C ASN A 75 -3.49 -15.46 14.19
N GLU A 76 -2.82 -14.56 13.47
CA GLU A 76 -1.41 -14.25 13.67
C GLU A 76 -1.21 -13.51 14.98
N GLN A 77 -0.21 -13.95 15.74
CA GLN A 77 0.29 -13.16 16.85
C GLN A 77 0.96 -11.93 16.26
N LEU A 78 0.29 -10.79 16.39
CA LEU A 78 0.79 -9.50 15.93
C LEU A 78 2.00 -9.06 16.76
N VAL A 79 2.67 -8.02 16.30
CA VAL A 79 3.76 -7.37 17.04
C VAL A 79 3.26 -6.95 18.43
N ASP A 80 4.07 -7.19 19.45
CA ASP A 80 3.75 -6.81 20.84
C ASP A 80 3.38 -5.32 20.93
N GLY A 81 2.28 -5.01 21.62
CA GLY A 81 1.72 -3.66 21.71
C GLY A 81 0.77 -3.26 20.57
N ILE A 82 0.41 -4.17 19.66
CA ILE A 82 -0.64 -3.95 18.65
C ILE A 82 -1.81 -4.90 18.89
N ASP A 83 -2.98 -4.33 19.15
CA ASP A 83 -4.22 -5.05 19.41
C ASP A 83 -5.02 -5.24 18.11
N TYR A 84 -5.52 -6.46 17.90
CA TYR A 84 -6.51 -6.71 16.86
C TYR A 84 -7.88 -6.22 17.32
N VAL A 85 -8.49 -5.30 16.58
CA VAL A 85 -9.78 -4.68 16.95
C VAL A 85 -10.95 -5.28 16.19
N GLY A 86 -10.77 -5.57 14.90
CA GLY A 86 -11.86 -6.10 14.09
C GLY A 86 -11.54 -6.20 12.60
N SER A 87 -12.55 -6.51 11.81
CA SER A 87 -12.44 -6.62 10.35
C SER A 87 -13.72 -6.19 9.64
N GLY A 88 -13.57 -5.84 8.37
CA GLY A 88 -14.67 -5.63 7.43
C GLY A 88 -14.31 -6.15 6.05
N GLU A 89 -15.29 -6.14 5.15
CA GLU A 89 -15.06 -6.49 3.75
C GLU A 89 -15.97 -5.67 2.83
N SER A 90 -15.56 -5.59 1.58
CA SER A 90 -16.34 -5.05 0.47
C SER A 90 -16.33 -6.05 -0.70
N GLU A 91 -16.94 -5.66 -1.82
CA GLU A 91 -16.89 -6.40 -3.06
C GLU A 91 -15.46 -6.48 -3.63
N THR A 92 -14.58 -5.54 -3.26
CA THR A 92 -13.24 -5.37 -3.83
C THR A 92 -12.11 -5.79 -2.90
N GLY A 93 -12.32 -5.87 -1.58
CA GLY A 93 -11.26 -6.20 -0.63
C GLY A 93 -11.71 -6.64 0.75
N TYR A 94 -10.74 -7.04 1.56
CA TYR A 94 -10.84 -7.25 3.00
C TYR A 94 -10.10 -6.12 3.72
N VAL A 95 -10.51 -5.80 4.95
CA VAL A 95 -9.76 -4.91 5.83
C VAL A 95 -9.75 -5.44 7.26
N HIS A 96 -8.59 -5.36 7.90
CA HIS A 96 -8.39 -5.65 9.32
C HIS A 96 -7.97 -4.38 10.03
N LYS A 97 -8.65 -4.09 11.13
CA LYS A 97 -8.39 -2.94 11.98
C LYS A 97 -7.58 -3.39 13.18
N LEU A 98 -6.45 -2.74 13.38
CA LEU A 98 -5.55 -2.90 14.51
C LEU A 98 -5.41 -1.56 15.23
N TYR A 99 -5.02 -1.60 16.49
CA TYR A 99 -4.78 -0.39 17.28
C TYR A 99 -3.48 -0.56 18.07
N ALA A 100 -2.65 0.47 18.06
CA ALA A 100 -1.44 0.52 18.86
C ALA A 100 -1.66 1.54 20.00
N PRO A 101 -1.98 1.08 21.22
CA PRO A 101 -2.43 1.98 22.30
C PRO A 101 -1.36 2.96 22.78
N LYS A 102 -0.07 2.61 22.67
CA LYS A 102 1.04 3.45 23.13
C LYS A 102 1.23 4.66 22.20
N GLU A 103 1.01 4.45 20.91
CA GLU A 103 1.18 5.44 19.85
C GLU A 103 -0.14 6.20 19.56
N GLY A 104 -1.28 5.64 19.98
CA GLY A 104 -2.60 6.24 19.75
C GLY A 104 -2.99 6.23 18.27
N VAL A 105 -2.57 5.21 17.51
CA VAL A 105 -2.82 5.10 16.07
C VAL A 105 -3.50 3.79 15.71
N TYR A 106 -4.35 3.86 14.69
CA TYR A 106 -4.98 2.72 14.06
C TYR A 106 -4.21 2.30 12.82
N PHE A 107 -4.19 0.99 12.57
CA PHE A 107 -3.74 0.41 11.32
C PHE A 107 -4.90 -0.30 10.64
N TYR A 108 -5.09 -0.03 9.36
CA TYR A 108 -6.04 -0.73 8.51
C TYR A 108 -5.28 -1.52 7.46
N VAL A 109 -5.17 -2.84 7.66
CA VAL A 109 -4.52 -3.75 6.73
C VAL A 109 -5.55 -4.18 5.69
N VAL A 110 -5.36 -3.72 4.46
CA VAL A 110 -6.24 -4.00 3.32
C VAL A 110 -5.62 -5.06 2.42
N ILE A 111 -6.45 -6.01 1.97
CA ILE A 111 -6.08 -7.01 0.96
C ILE A 111 -7.09 -6.95 -0.18
N ALA A 112 -6.62 -6.72 -1.40
CA ALA A 112 -7.49 -6.73 -2.58
C ALA A 112 -7.98 -8.15 -2.89
N LYS A 113 -9.30 -8.32 -3.09
CA LYS A 113 -9.92 -9.61 -3.47
C LYS A 113 -9.61 -9.99 -4.91
N ARG A 114 -9.41 -9.00 -5.77
CA ARG A 114 -9.19 -9.16 -7.21
C ARG A 114 -7.90 -8.47 -7.60
N GLN A 115 -7.22 -9.07 -8.56
CA GLN A 115 -5.98 -8.55 -9.10
C GLN A 115 -6.27 -7.94 -10.47
N LYS A 116 -6.00 -6.66 -10.65
CA LYS A 116 -6.13 -5.98 -11.95
C LYS A 116 -5.16 -6.55 -12.97
N ILE A 117 -3.98 -6.97 -12.52
CA ILE A 117 -2.98 -7.69 -13.29
C ILE A 117 -2.79 -9.06 -12.64
N GLN A 118 -2.86 -10.11 -13.45
CA GLN A 118 -2.68 -11.48 -12.95
C GLN A 118 -1.35 -11.64 -12.21
N ASN A 119 -1.40 -12.33 -11.06
CA ASN A 119 -0.29 -12.58 -10.13
C ASN A 119 0.25 -11.32 -9.43
N TYR A 120 -0.49 -10.21 -9.39
CA TYR A 120 -0.11 -9.02 -8.63
C TYR A 120 -1.13 -8.77 -7.53
N ILE A 121 -0.80 -9.23 -6.32
CA ILE A 121 -1.64 -9.03 -5.15
C ILE A 121 -1.33 -7.66 -4.57
N ILE A 122 -2.35 -6.80 -4.48
CA ILE A 122 -2.26 -5.51 -3.82
C ILE A 122 -2.67 -5.70 -2.35
N THR A 123 -1.78 -5.29 -1.47
CA THR A 123 -2.08 -5.08 -0.05
C THR A 123 -1.74 -3.64 0.32
N ALA A 124 -2.33 -3.12 1.38
CA ALA A 124 -1.97 -1.82 1.89
C ALA A 124 -2.15 -1.75 3.40
N ILE A 125 -1.42 -0.83 4.03
CA ILE A 125 -1.58 -0.46 5.43
C ILE A 125 -1.84 1.04 5.47
N LEU A 126 -3.04 1.42 5.91
CA LEU A 126 -3.32 2.80 6.29
C LEU A 126 -3.03 2.95 7.78
N GLN A 127 -2.05 3.76 8.13
CA GLN A 127 -1.82 4.21 9.50
C GLN A 127 -2.43 5.60 9.66
N THR A 128 -3.26 5.78 10.70
CA THR A 128 -3.91 7.06 10.98
C THR A 128 -4.30 7.17 12.46
N PRO A 129 -4.34 8.38 13.04
CA PRO A 129 -4.96 8.58 14.36
C PRO A 129 -6.50 8.46 14.30
N GLU A 130 -7.12 8.52 13.12
CA GLU A 130 -8.57 8.49 12.98
C GLU A 130 -9.15 7.07 13.11
N GLU A 131 -10.24 6.95 13.86
CA GLU A 131 -10.96 5.70 14.01
C GLU A 131 -12.07 5.54 12.96
N TYR A 132 -11.88 4.60 12.05
CA TYR A 132 -12.87 4.12 11.11
C TYR A 132 -13.45 2.79 11.63
N SER A 133 -14.76 2.77 11.85
CA SER A 133 -15.43 1.61 12.47
C SER A 133 -16.70 1.21 11.75
N SER A 134 -17.35 2.12 11.03
CA SER A 134 -18.58 1.79 10.32
C SER A 134 -18.28 0.94 9.08
N LYS A 135 -19.27 0.17 8.62
CA LYS A 135 -19.17 -0.59 7.37
C LYS A 135 -18.84 0.32 6.17
N SER A 136 -19.35 1.55 6.18
CA SER A 136 -19.09 2.55 5.13
C SER A 136 -17.65 3.04 5.18
N ASP A 137 -17.13 3.34 6.38
CA ASP A 137 -15.77 3.83 6.55
C ASP A 137 -14.77 2.77 6.09
N LEU A 138 -14.95 1.53 6.54
CA LEU A 138 -14.12 0.39 6.16
C LEU A 138 -14.14 0.15 4.64
N LYS A 139 -15.30 0.31 3.98
CA LYS A 139 -15.40 0.27 2.51
C LYS A 139 -14.65 1.43 1.84
N GLY A 140 -14.67 2.61 2.46
CA GLY A 140 -13.89 3.78 2.03
C GLY A 140 -12.39 3.53 2.09
N VAL A 141 -11.89 2.99 3.21
CA VAL A 141 -10.48 2.61 3.39
C VAL A 141 -10.04 1.58 2.35
N ILE A 142 -10.83 0.53 2.11
CA ILE A 142 -10.55 -0.47 1.07
C ILE A 142 -10.44 0.20 -0.31
N SER A 143 -11.40 1.08 -0.63
CA SER A 143 -11.46 1.74 -1.94
C SER A 143 -10.26 2.68 -2.16
N LEU A 144 -9.86 3.43 -1.14
CA LEU A 144 -8.68 4.29 -1.18
C LEU A 144 -7.42 3.47 -1.47
N ALA A 145 -7.18 2.42 -0.67
CA ALA A 145 -6.00 1.57 -0.77
C ALA A 145 -5.87 0.91 -2.15
N ILE A 146 -6.95 0.27 -2.63
CA ILE A 146 -6.95 -0.43 -3.92
C ILE A 146 -6.79 0.57 -5.07
N LYS A 147 -7.50 1.69 -5.06
CA LYS A 147 -7.40 2.70 -6.11
C LYS A 147 -5.99 3.27 -6.21
N GLU A 148 -5.36 3.57 -5.08
CA GLU A 148 -3.98 4.08 -5.07
C GLU A 148 -2.99 3.01 -5.56
N GLY A 149 -3.16 1.74 -5.17
CA GLY A 149 -2.32 0.65 -5.68
C GLY A 149 -2.50 0.39 -7.18
N GLU A 150 -3.72 0.41 -7.70
CA GLU A 150 -3.96 0.16 -9.12
C GLU A 150 -3.50 1.30 -10.05
N LYS A 151 -3.32 2.51 -9.50
CA LYS A 151 -2.87 3.70 -10.23
C LYS A 151 -1.48 3.55 -10.84
N TYR A 152 -0.61 2.75 -10.23
CA TYR A 152 0.79 2.58 -10.64
C TYR A 152 1.08 1.25 -11.35
N LEU A 153 0.05 0.46 -11.66
CA LEU A 153 0.19 -0.71 -12.51
C LEU A 153 0.24 -0.32 -14.00
N LYS A 154 1.06 -1.02 -14.80
CA LYS A 154 1.24 -0.82 -16.25
C LYS A 154 0.48 -1.85 -17.09
#